data_AF-A0A1D6EHB5-F1
#
_entry.id   AF-A0A1D6EHB5-F1
#
_cell.length_a   1.000
_cell.length_b   1.000
_cell.length_c   1.000
_cell.angle_alpha   90.00
_cell.angle_beta   90.00
_cell.angle_gamma   90.00
#
_symmetry.space_group_name_H-M   'P 1'
#
loop_
_entity.id
_entity.type
_entity.pdbx_description
1 polymer ?
#
loop_
_entity_poly.entity_id
_entity_poly.type
_entity_poly.pdbx_seq_one_letter_code
_entity_poly.pdbx_strand_id
1 'polypeptide(L)'
;MYSRSCSRIYRLHSSPVTCLMITDDQLIVGGSTFGNVAIADQTSGQKLGVLKSDHGPLAIRSLSSCTNSHMIFAGSSAGYAHCWDLRTLRPLWEKRVSPNVIYSTRHLPGDTATLAVGGIDGVLRVICQRTGDIIRSLVVDADLPAEATSRSRQQIEKKRVRRIDPDAQLDGIPRRLRPQITSLSVGMKKIVTTHGENYIRVWKFRMKSS
;
A
#
# COMPACT_ATOMS: atom_id res chain seq x y z
N MET A 1 -29.09 7.95 9.08
CA MET A 1 -28.50 6.74 8.46
C MET A 1 -27.90 5.82 9.53
N TYR A 2 -28.68 5.25 10.44
CA TYR A 2 -28.22 4.12 11.25
C TYR A 2 -29.40 3.16 11.43
N SER A 3 -29.35 2.05 10.69
CA SER A 3 -30.09 0.86 11.09
C SER A 3 -29.51 0.41 12.43
N ARG A 4 -30.37 0.13 13.42
CA ARG A 4 -29.95 -0.47 14.70
C ARG A 4 -29.52 -1.95 14.55
N SER A 5 -29.54 -2.48 13.33
CA SER A 5 -29.14 -3.85 13.03
C SER A 5 -27.99 -3.89 12.01
N CYS A 6 -27.06 -4.81 12.25
CA CYS A 6 -26.13 -5.28 11.23
C CYS A 6 -26.95 -5.87 10.07
N SER A 7 -26.85 -5.29 8.88
CA SER A 7 -27.67 -5.69 7.74
C SER A 7 -27.27 -7.06 7.19
N ARG A 8 -25.96 -7.33 7.07
CA ARG A 8 -25.42 -8.59 6.52
C ARG A 8 -24.07 -8.94 7.16
N ILE A 9 -23.84 -10.24 7.33
CA ILE A 9 -22.57 -10.81 7.81
C ILE A 9 -21.98 -11.69 6.69
N TYR A 10 -20.82 -11.30 6.17
CA TYR A 10 -20.10 -12.05 5.14
C TYR A 10 -19.00 -12.93 5.74
N ARG A 11 -19.15 -14.26 5.65
CA ARG A 11 -18.14 -15.23 6.11
C ARG A 11 -17.19 -15.61 4.96
N LEU A 12 -16.31 -14.68 4.58
CA LEU A 12 -15.44 -14.84 3.42
C LEU A 12 -14.28 -15.82 3.63
N HIS A 13 -13.77 -15.87 4.86
CA HIS A 13 -12.59 -16.61 5.26
C HIS A 13 -12.84 -17.48 6.48
N SER A 14 -12.13 -18.60 6.58
CA SER A 14 -12.07 -19.46 7.78
C SER A 14 -11.12 -18.94 8.86
N SER A 15 -10.50 -17.78 8.62
CA SER A 15 -9.44 -17.18 9.43
C SER A 15 -9.65 -15.69 9.58
N PRO A 16 -8.98 -15.03 10.55
CA PRO A 16 -9.13 -13.60 10.77
C PRO A 16 -8.86 -12.77 9.50
N VAL A 17 -9.79 -11.87 9.21
CA VAL A 17 -9.64 -10.90 8.12
C VAL A 17 -8.80 -9.74 8.63
N THR A 18 -7.70 -9.46 7.95
CA THR A 18 -6.70 -8.46 8.36
C THR A 18 -6.91 -7.11 7.68
N CYS A 19 -7.49 -7.12 6.49
CA CYS A 19 -7.74 -5.93 5.68
C CYS A 19 -8.94 -6.16 4.76
N LEU A 20 -9.60 -5.06 4.40
CA LEU A 20 -10.84 -5.06 3.63
C LEU A 20 -10.81 -3.92 2.62
N MET A 21 -11.50 -4.13 1.51
CA MET A 21 -11.68 -3.15 0.45
C MET A 21 -13.06 -3.34 -0.20
N ILE A 22 -13.66 -2.23 -0.60
CA ILE A 22 -14.82 -2.19 -1.49
C ILE A 22 -14.36 -1.61 -2.83
N THR A 23 -14.81 -2.22 -3.91
CA THR A 23 -14.57 -1.75 -5.28
C THR A 23 -15.79 -1.01 -5.83
N ASP A 24 -15.62 -0.22 -6.89
CA ASP A 24 -16.71 0.52 -7.53
C ASP A 24 -17.78 -0.44 -8.11
N ASP A 25 -17.37 -1.64 -8.51
CA ASP A 25 -18.24 -2.72 -9.00
C ASP A 25 -19.04 -3.42 -7.87
N GLN A 26 -19.14 -2.80 -6.69
CA GLN A 26 -19.84 -3.36 -5.51
C GLN A 26 -19.27 -4.71 -5.06
N LEU A 27 -17.98 -4.98 -5.30
CA LEU A 27 -17.32 -6.17 -4.77
C LEU A 27 -16.63 -5.86 -3.45
N ILE A 28 -16.82 -6.75 -2.49
CA ILE A 28 -16.12 -6.78 -1.21
C ILE A 28 -14.93 -7.72 -1.35
N VAL A 29 -13.74 -7.20 -1.07
CA VAL A 29 -12.48 -7.94 -1.10
C VAL A 29 -11.90 -7.95 0.30
N GLY A 30 -11.59 -9.13 0.82
CA GLY A 30 -11.00 -9.31 2.15
C GLY A 30 -9.70 -10.10 2.08
N GLY A 31 -8.67 -9.63 2.78
CA GLY A 31 -7.40 -10.34 2.93
C GLY A 31 -7.32 -11.08 4.27
N SER A 32 -6.67 -12.24 4.27
CA SER A 32 -6.54 -13.11 5.45
C SER A 32 -5.08 -13.22 5.93
N THR A 33 -4.93 -13.60 7.21
CA THR A 33 -3.65 -14.01 7.81
C THR A 33 -2.96 -15.17 7.10
N PHE A 34 -3.69 -16.02 6.36
CA PHE A 34 -3.10 -17.15 5.61
C PHE A 34 -2.86 -16.85 4.12
N GLY A 35 -2.88 -15.58 3.70
CA GLY A 35 -2.53 -15.19 2.33
C GLY A 35 -3.65 -15.29 1.31
N ASN A 36 -4.81 -15.83 1.70
CA ASN A 36 -5.97 -15.85 0.83
C ASN A 36 -6.60 -14.46 0.76
N VAL A 37 -6.99 -14.04 -0.44
CA VAL A 37 -7.84 -12.87 -0.66
C VAL A 37 -9.16 -13.35 -1.24
N ALA A 38 -10.25 -13.19 -0.51
CA ALA A 38 -11.58 -13.63 -0.94
C ALA A 38 -12.37 -12.45 -1.49
N ILE A 39 -13.19 -12.73 -2.51
CA ILE A 39 -14.00 -11.76 -3.21
C ILE A 39 -15.46 -12.19 -3.11
N ALA A 40 -16.33 -11.26 -2.76
CA ALA A 40 -17.76 -11.46 -2.76
C ALA A 40 -18.48 -10.27 -3.38
N ASP A 41 -19.62 -10.55 -3.99
CA ASP A 41 -20.53 -9.51 -4.46
C ASP A 41 -21.36 -8.97 -3.29
N GLN A 42 -21.35 -7.65 -3.11
CA GLN A 42 -22.11 -6.97 -2.05
C GLN A 42 -23.62 -7.08 -2.24
N THR A 43 -24.09 -7.17 -3.49
CA THR A 43 -25.52 -7.16 -3.81
C THR A 43 -26.16 -8.53 -3.59
N SER A 44 -25.58 -9.59 -4.17
CA SER A 44 -26.06 -10.97 -3.96
C SER A 44 -25.57 -11.58 -2.64
N GLY A 45 -24.43 -11.10 -2.12
CA GLY A 45 -23.76 -11.69 -0.98
C GLY A 45 -23.04 -13.01 -1.26
N GLN A 46 -22.97 -13.41 -2.53
CA GLN A 46 -22.31 -14.63 -2.96
C GLN A 46 -20.79 -14.44 -2.99
N LYS A 47 -20.07 -15.48 -2.58
CA LYS A 47 -18.61 -15.55 -2.71
C LYS A 47 -18.26 -15.85 -4.17
N LEU A 48 -17.60 -14.92 -4.84
CA LEU A 48 -17.21 -15.04 -6.24
C LEU A 48 -15.94 -15.86 -6.42
N GLY A 49 -14.99 -15.76 -5.51
CA GLY A 49 -13.73 -16.47 -5.64
C GLY A 49 -12.72 -16.20 -4.54
N VAL A 50 -11.55 -16.84 -4.67
CA VAL A 50 -10.39 -16.67 -3.79
C VAL A 50 -9.14 -16.56 -4.64
N LEU A 51 -8.40 -15.48 -4.45
CA LEU A 51 -7.06 -15.29 -4.96
C LEU A 51 -6.06 -15.86 -3.96
N LYS A 52 -5.11 -16.65 -4.47
CA LYS A 52 -4.03 -17.26 -3.68
C LYS A 52 -2.69 -16.73 -4.17
N SER A 53 -1.72 -16.73 -3.27
CA SER A 53 -0.31 -16.48 -3.57
C SER A 53 0.37 -17.81 -3.90
N ASP A 54 1.32 -17.77 -4.83
CA ASP A 54 2.11 -18.94 -5.21
C ASP A 54 3.25 -19.23 -4.22
N HIS A 55 3.64 -18.25 -3.40
CA HIS A 55 4.75 -18.36 -2.44
C HIS A 55 4.32 -18.86 -1.06
N GLY A 56 3.10 -19.41 -0.95
CA GLY A 56 2.56 -20.00 0.27
C GLY A 56 1.79 -19.01 1.15
N PRO A 57 1.49 -19.39 2.41
CA PRO A 57 0.61 -18.62 3.27
C PRO A 57 1.31 -17.37 3.83
N LEU A 58 1.15 -16.24 3.14
CA LEU A 58 1.70 -14.94 3.54
C LEU A 58 0.59 -14.01 4.02
N ALA A 59 0.60 -13.59 5.28
CA ALA A 59 -0.47 -12.74 5.81
C ALA A 59 -0.61 -11.45 5.00
N ILE A 60 -1.79 -11.23 4.41
CA ILE A 60 -2.10 -9.99 3.70
C ILE A 60 -2.36 -8.90 4.73
N ARG A 61 -1.80 -7.70 4.55
CA ARG A 61 -1.93 -6.58 5.49
C ARG A 61 -2.60 -5.36 4.88
N SER A 62 -2.54 -5.22 3.56
CA SER A 62 -3.18 -4.12 2.86
C SER A 62 -3.71 -4.59 1.52
N LEU A 63 -4.76 -3.90 1.07
CA LEU A 63 -5.40 -4.10 -0.23
C LEU A 63 -5.57 -2.74 -0.91
N SER A 64 -5.37 -2.71 -2.22
CA SER A 64 -5.70 -1.59 -3.10
C SER A 64 -6.33 -2.11 -4.39
N SER A 65 -7.20 -1.33 -5.02
CA SER A 65 -7.73 -1.62 -6.36
C SER A 65 -7.40 -0.48 -7.32
N CYS A 66 -7.34 -0.81 -8.61
CA CYS A 66 -7.35 0.15 -9.70
C CYS A 66 -8.59 -0.13 -10.56
N THR A 67 -9.56 0.77 -10.51
CA THR A 67 -10.87 0.60 -11.13
C THR A 67 -10.78 0.60 -12.64
N ASN A 68 -9.95 1.45 -13.23
CA ASN A 68 -9.75 1.52 -14.69
C ASN A 68 -9.17 0.25 -15.32
N SER A 69 -8.49 -0.60 -14.54
CA SER A 69 -7.78 -1.78 -15.06
C SER A 69 -8.24 -3.10 -14.45
N HIS A 70 -9.26 -3.07 -13.59
CA HIS A 70 -9.75 -4.24 -12.84
C HIS A 70 -8.63 -5.02 -12.14
N MET A 71 -7.62 -4.31 -11.63
CA MET A 71 -6.50 -4.92 -10.92
C MET A 71 -6.65 -4.76 -9.41
N ILE A 72 -6.34 -5.81 -8.67
CA ILE A 72 -6.21 -5.79 -7.21
C ILE A 72 -4.74 -5.92 -6.84
N PHE A 73 -4.32 -5.12 -5.87
CA PHE A 73 -3.01 -5.16 -5.25
C PHE A 73 -3.13 -5.57 -3.80
N ALA A 74 -2.15 -6.34 -3.33
CA ALA A 74 -2.01 -6.63 -1.91
C ALA A 74 -0.56 -6.47 -1.46
N GLY A 75 -0.39 -6.11 -0.19
CA GLY A 75 0.90 -6.14 0.49
C GLY A 75 0.88 -7.18 1.62
N SER A 76 1.94 -8.01 1.70
CA SER A 76 2.03 -9.09 2.68
C SER A 76 3.02 -8.81 3.82
N SER A 77 2.95 -9.65 4.86
CA SER A 77 3.87 -9.62 5.99
C SER A 77 5.30 -10.04 5.67
N ALA A 78 5.53 -10.74 4.56
CA ALA A 78 6.87 -11.14 4.12
C ALA A 78 7.49 -10.14 3.11
N GLY A 79 6.82 -9.01 2.86
CA GLY A 79 7.30 -7.98 1.95
C GLY A 79 7.01 -8.24 0.47
N TYR A 80 6.08 -9.16 0.19
CA TYR A 80 5.57 -9.38 -1.16
C TYR A 80 4.46 -8.40 -1.48
N ALA A 81 4.57 -7.78 -2.65
CA ALA A 81 3.47 -7.14 -3.33
C ALA A 81 2.90 -8.14 -4.34
N HIS A 82 1.58 -8.20 -4.41
CA HIS A 82 0.86 -9.08 -5.31
C HIS A 82 -0.04 -8.24 -6.21
N CYS A 83 -0.26 -8.73 -7.43
CA CYS A 83 -1.25 -8.19 -8.35
C CYS A 83 -2.05 -9.32 -8.98
N TRP A 84 -3.37 -9.16 -8.98
CA TRP A 84 -4.29 -10.07 -9.65
C TRP A 84 -5.23 -9.31 -10.59
N ASP A 85 -5.63 -9.98 -11.65
CA ASP A 85 -6.74 -9.57 -12.50
C ASP A 85 -8.05 -10.03 -11.83
N LEU A 86 -8.91 -9.08 -11.50
CA LEU A 86 -10.20 -9.31 -10.86
C LEU A 86 -11.19 -10.06 -11.78
N ARG A 87 -11.05 -9.90 -13.09
CA ARG A 87 -11.95 -10.47 -14.10
C ARG A 87 -11.66 -11.94 -14.33
N THR A 88 -10.38 -12.31 -14.35
CA THR A 88 -9.96 -13.71 -14.55
C THR A 88 -9.63 -14.44 -13.24
N LEU A 89 -9.52 -13.71 -12.13
CA LEU A 89 -9.07 -14.20 -10.82
C LEU A 89 -7.69 -14.88 -10.88
N ARG A 90 -6.80 -14.36 -11.72
CA ARG A 90 -5.45 -14.92 -11.94
C ARG A 90 -4.38 -13.95 -11.43
N PRO A 91 -3.28 -14.47 -10.87
CA PRO A 91 -2.13 -13.64 -10.54
C PRO A 91 -1.51 -13.10 -11.84
N LEU A 92 -1.24 -11.79 -11.86
CA LEU A 92 -0.49 -11.13 -12.92
C LEU A 92 1.00 -11.12 -12.60
N TRP A 93 1.33 -10.79 -11.35
CA TRP A 93 2.69 -10.86 -10.83
C TRP A 93 2.69 -10.91 -9.31
N GLU A 94 3.77 -11.44 -8.76
CA GLU A 94 4.06 -11.49 -7.34
C GLU A 94 5.54 -11.22 -7.14
N LYS A 95 5.88 -10.13 -6.44
CA LYS A 95 7.27 -9.68 -6.28
C LYS A 95 7.56 -9.26 -4.86
N ARG A 96 8.71 -9.70 -4.35
CA ARG A 96 9.23 -9.23 -3.06
C ARG A 96 9.81 -7.83 -3.24
N VAL A 97 9.08 -6.81 -2.80
CA VAL A 97 9.48 -5.40 -2.95
C VAL A 97 10.12 -4.82 -1.69
N SER A 98 9.90 -5.44 -0.53
CA SER A 98 10.55 -5.09 0.72
C SER A 98 11.12 -6.35 1.38
N PRO A 99 12.27 -6.25 2.08
CA PRO A 99 12.75 -7.36 2.89
C PRO A 99 11.83 -7.65 4.08
N ASN A 100 10.95 -6.72 4.46
CA ASN A 100 10.11 -6.82 5.64
C ASN A 100 8.62 -6.55 5.34
N VAL A 101 7.79 -6.58 6.40
CA VAL A 101 6.33 -6.38 6.35
C VAL A 101 5.94 -5.12 5.58
N ILE A 102 5.01 -5.29 4.63
CA ILE A 102 4.29 -4.19 3.99
C ILE A 102 3.02 -3.92 4.80
N TYR A 103 2.87 -2.70 5.30
CA TYR A 103 1.68 -2.30 6.06
C TYR A 103 0.62 -1.66 5.19
N SER A 104 1.01 -0.95 4.14
CA SER A 104 0.07 -0.20 3.33
C SER A 104 0.50 -0.16 1.86
N THR A 105 -0.49 -0.32 0.99
CA THR A 105 -0.37 -0.27 -0.47
C THR A 105 -1.52 0.58 -1.01
N ARG A 106 -1.23 1.52 -1.91
CA ARG A 106 -2.25 2.33 -2.59
C ARG A 106 -1.87 2.61 -4.03
N HIS A 107 -2.85 2.44 -4.91
CA HIS A 107 -2.78 2.88 -6.29
C HIS A 107 -2.79 4.41 -6.36
N LEU A 108 -1.99 4.99 -7.27
CA LEU A 108 -1.93 6.44 -7.47
C LEU A 108 -3.13 6.92 -8.28
N PRO A 109 -3.99 7.83 -7.76
CA PRO A 109 -5.08 8.37 -8.54
C PRO A 109 -4.56 9.25 -9.68
N GLY A 110 -4.97 8.96 -10.92
CA GLY A 110 -4.61 9.74 -12.12
C GLY A 110 -3.29 9.35 -12.79
N ASP A 111 -2.50 8.46 -12.20
CA ASP A 111 -1.37 7.79 -12.86
C ASP A 111 -1.73 6.31 -12.99
N THR A 112 -1.96 5.83 -14.20
CA THR A 112 -2.43 4.46 -14.48
C THR A 112 -1.34 3.40 -14.39
N ALA A 113 -0.14 3.78 -13.94
CA ALA A 113 1.03 2.92 -14.01
C ALA A 113 1.73 2.71 -12.66
N THR A 114 1.29 3.33 -11.56
CA THR A 114 2.08 3.34 -10.31
C THR A 114 1.30 3.00 -9.04
N LEU A 115 2.00 2.30 -8.15
CA LEU A 115 1.55 1.92 -6.81
C LEU A 115 2.54 2.44 -5.77
N ALA A 116 2.03 3.04 -4.69
CA ALA A 116 2.81 3.41 -3.52
C ALA A 116 2.74 2.29 -2.46
N VAL A 117 3.89 1.93 -1.91
CA VAL A 117 4.05 0.87 -0.91
C VAL A 117 4.87 1.38 0.26
N GLY A 118 4.41 1.08 1.48
CA GLY A 118 5.08 1.43 2.72
C GLY A 118 5.02 0.31 3.75
N GLY A 119 6.10 0.14 4.50
CA GLY A 119 6.25 -0.97 5.44
C GLY A 119 7.10 -0.63 6.66
N ILE A 120 7.44 -1.68 7.40
CA ILE A 120 8.20 -1.60 8.65
C ILE A 120 9.63 -1.07 8.47
N ASP A 121 10.19 -1.20 7.27
CA ASP A 121 11.53 -0.71 6.92
C ASP A 121 11.60 0.82 6.76
N GLY A 122 10.46 1.52 6.80
CA GLY A 122 10.37 2.97 6.73
C GLY A 122 10.72 3.55 5.35
N VAL A 123 10.78 2.72 4.32
CA VAL A 123 11.07 3.13 2.93
C VAL A 123 9.76 3.24 2.15
N LEU A 124 9.51 4.42 1.59
CA LEU A 124 8.40 4.62 0.66
C LEU A 124 8.83 4.15 -0.72
N ARG A 125 8.18 3.13 -1.25
CA ARG A 125 8.45 2.60 -2.60
C ARG A 125 7.35 3.00 -3.56
N VAL A 126 7.75 3.36 -4.77
CA VAL A 126 6.86 3.54 -5.91
C VAL A 126 7.20 2.43 -6.89
N ILE A 127 6.23 1.58 -7.18
CA ILE A 127 6.39 0.42 -8.05
C ILE A 127 5.50 0.52 -9.28
N CYS A 128 5.90 -0.11 -10.37
CA CYS A 128 5.09 -0.20 -11.58
C CYS A 128 3.92 -1.15 -11.36
N GLN A 129 2.71 -0.68 -11.64
CA GLN A 129 1.48 -1.43 -11.47
C GLN A 129 1.45 -2.71 -12.33
N ARG A 130 1.96 -2.65 -13.57
CA ARG A 130 1.84 -3.75 -14.54
C ARG A 130 2.89 -4.83 -14.33
N THR A 131 4.10 -4.45 -13.94
CA THR A 131 5.24 -5.38 -13.85
C THR A 131 5.66 -5.70 -12.43
N GLY A 132 5.24 -4.90 -11.45
CA GLY A 132 5.69 -4.99 -10.06
C GLY A 132 7.14 -4.50 -9.84
N ASP A 133 7.77 -3.89 -10.84
CA ASP A 133 9.15 -3.40 -10.72
C ASP A 133 9.23 -2.14 -9.85
N ILE A 134 10.30 -2.03 -9.05
CA ILE A 134 10.51 -0.86 -8.20
C ILE A 134 11.03 0.29 -9.07
N ILE A 135 10.24 1.35 -9.19
CA ILE A 135 10.62 2.56 -9.94
C ILE A 135 11.44 3.50 -9.06
N ARG A 136 11.06 3.65 -7.78
CA ARG A 136 11.76 4.49 -6.80
C ARG A 136 11.64 3.93 -5.39
N SER A 137 12.73 4.05 -4.63
CA SER A 137 12.73 3.90 -3.17
C SER A 137 13.14 5.22 -2.53
N LEU A 138 12.37 5.69 -1.56
CA LEU A 138 12.49 7.03 -0.98
C LEU A 138 12.56 6.94 0.55
N VAL A 139 13.47 7.70 1.14
CA VAL A 139 13.63 7.86 2.59
C VAL A 139 13.86 9.33 2.90
N VAL A 140 13.38 9.79 4.06
CA VAL A 140 13.66 11.14 4.53
C VAL A 140 15.13 11.22 4.90
N ASP A 141 15.83 12.19 4.34
CA ASP A 141 17.18 12.50 4.75
C ASP A 141 17.12 13.24 6.09
N ALA A 142 17.56 12.56 7.14
CA ALA A 142 17.55 13.09 8.50
C ALA A 142 18.91 13.72 8.89
N ASP A 143 19.94 13.56 8.05
CA ASP A 143 21.29 14.08 8.31
C ASP A 143 21.43 15.57 7.93
N LEU A 144 20.46 16.13 7.21
CA LEU A 144 20.44 17.54 6.83
C LEU A 144 19.43 18.30 7.68
N PRO A 145 19.83 19.41 8.33
CA PRO A 145 18.90 20.24 9.08
C PRO A 145 17.78 20.74 8.17
N ALA A 146 16.55 20.78 8.70
CA ALA A 146 15.40 21.27 7.97
C ALA A 146 15.69 22.68 7.43
N GLU A 147 15.34 22.95 6.17
CA GLU A 147 15.46 24.32 5.63
C GLU A 147 14.51 25.22 6.42
N ALA A 148 15.09 26.13 7.21
CA ALA A 148 14.35 27.07 8.04
C ALA A 148 13.57 28.05 7.16
N THR A 149 12.31 27.74 6.86
CA THR A 149 11.41 28.71 6.26
C THR A 149 11.00 29.76 7.30
N SER A 150 11.14 31.03 6.90
CA SER A 150 10.93 32.23 7.70
C SER A 150 9.70 32.18 8.63
N ARG A 151 9.91 32.74 9.83
CA ARG A 151 9.01 33.00 10.96
C ARG A 151 7.55 33.35 10.64
N SER A 152 6.76 32.40 10.14
CA SER A 152 5.30 32.48 10.23
C SER A 152 4.69 31.07 10.30
N ARG A 153 4.29 30.68 11.53
CA ARG A 153 3.64 29.41 11.95
C ARG A 153 4.53 28.15 11.96
N GLN A 154 5.09 27.87 13.14
CA GLN A 154 5.99 26.76 13.53
C GLN A 154 5.47 25.30 13.33
N GLN A 155 4.64 24.99 12.33
CA GLN A 155 4.07 23.63 12.20
C GLN A 155 4.52 22.83 10.97
N ILE A 156 5.30 23.42 10.05
CA ILE A 156 5.68 22.76 8.81
C ILE A 156 7.20 22.75 8.65
N GLU A 157 7.80 21.57 8.82
CA GLU A 157 9.22 21.33 8.52
C GLU A 157 9.38 20.78 7.10
N LYS A 158 10.41 21.26 6.38
CA LYS A 158 10.82 20.68 5.09
C LYS A 158 12.12 19.92 5.27
N LYS A 159 12.05 18.60 5.09
CA LYS A 159 13.22 17.72 5.05
C LYS A 159 13.48 17.25 3.62
N ARG A 160 14.75 17.11 3.26
CA ARG A 160 15.14 16.57 1.95
C ARG A 160 14.85 15.06 1.91
N VAL A 161 14.66 14.54 0.72
CA VAL A 161 14.38 13.12 0.48
C VAL A 161 15.56 12.53 -0.27
N ARG A 162 16.10 11.43 0.24
CA ARG A 162 17.15 10.64 -0.40
C ARG A 162 16.50 9.52 -1.22
N ARG A 163 16.93 9.39 -2.47
CA ARG A 163 16.61 8.21 -3.30
C ARG A 163 17.59 7.10 -2.94
N ILE A 164 17.07 5.90 -2.83
CA ILE A 164 17.84 4.70 -2.53
C ILE A 164 17.66 3.74 -3.69
N ASP A 165 18.72 3.04 -4.05
CA ASP A 165 18.61 1.98 -5.04
C ASP A 165 17.72 0.85 -4.52
N PRO A 166 16.89 0.24 -5.38
CA PRO A 166 16.03 -0.87 -4.98
C PRO A 166 16.77 -2.00 -4.24
N ASP A 167 18.03 -2.24 -4.63
CA ASP A 167 18.88 -3.32 -4.11
C ASP A 167 19.86 -2.86 -3.00
N ALA A 168 19.83 -1.58 -2.61
CA ALA A 168 20.74 -1.08 -1.60
C ALA A 168 20.45 -1.75 -0.25
N GLN A 169 21.50 -2.25 0.41
CA GLN A 169 21.38 -2.83 1.74
C GLN A 169 20.88 -1.79 2.73
N LEU A 170 19.69 -2.05 3.29
CA LEU A 170 19.03 -1.10 4.18
C LEU A 170 19.68 -1.04 5.56
N ASP A 171 20.51 -2.01 5.89
CA ASP A 171 21.19 -2.18 7.19
C ASP A 171 22.17 -1.03 7.51
N GLY A 172 22.69 -0.36 6.48
CA GLY A 172 23.60 0.78 6.63
C GLY A 172 22.94 2.08 7.08
N ILE A 173 21.61 2.18 7.16
CA ILE A 173 20.93 3.40 7.64
C ILE A 173 20.21 3.08 8.96
N PRO A 174 20.52 3.81 10.03
CA PRO A 174 19.89 3.61 11.33
C PRO A 174 18.36 3.64 11.27
N ARG A 175 17.72 2.67 11.95
CA ARG A 175 16.24 2.58 12.04
C ARG A 175 15.59 3.86 12.58
N ARG A 176 16.29 4.63 13.41
CA ARG A 176 15.82 5.94 13.91
C ARG A 176 15.56 6.94 12.78
N LEU A 177 16.31 6.86 11.69
CA LEU A 177 16.17 7.74 10.52
C LEU A 177 15.09 7.23 9.55
N ARG A 178 14.66 5.96 9.70
CA ARG A 178 13.60 5.33 8.90
C ARG A 178 12.48 4.77 9.79
N PRO A 179 11.68 5.62 10.44
CA PRO A 179 10.55 5.12 11.20
C PRO A 179 9.57 4.41 10.27
N GLN A 180 9.06 3.26 10.72
CA GLN A 180 8.10 2.45 9.98
C GLN A 180 6.93 3.28 9.44
N ILE A 181 6.52 2.98 8.21
CA ILE A 181 5.33 3.57 7.59
C ILE A 181 4.15 2.69 8.01
N THR A 182 3.30 3.20 8.90
CA THR A 182 2.17 2.44 9.44
C THR A 182 0.95 2.46 8.52
N SER A 183 0.76 3.58 7.81
CA SER A 183 -0.30 3.75 6.82
C SER A 183 0.13 4.78 5.78
N LEU A 184 -0.43 4.67 4.58
CA LEU A 184 -0.23 5.65 3.53
C LEU A 184 -1.55 5.95 2.80
N SER A 185 -1.68 7.19 2.36
CA SER A 185 -2.75 7.64 1.49
C SER A 185 -2.18 8.41 0.32
N VAL A 186 -2.79 8.28 -0.84
CA VAL A 186 -2.28 8.86 -2.07
C VAL A 186 -3.34 9.73 -2.71
N GLY A 187 -2.95 10.96 -3.04
CA GLY A 187 -3.74 11.87 -3.87
C GLY A 187 -2.99 12.20 -5.15
N MET A 188 -3.59 13.03 -6.00
CA MET A 188 -3.11 13.30 -7.37
C MET A 188 -1.63 13.73 -7.48
N LYS A 189 -1.07 14.45 -6.50
CA LYS A 189 0.33 14.93 -6.56
C LYS A 189 1.08 14.78 -5.24
N LYS A 190 0.49 14.02 -4.31
CA LYS A 190 0.98 13.91 -2.93
C LYS A 190 0.74 12.51 -2.40
N ILE A 191 1.74 11.97 -1.72
CA ILE A 191 1.59 10.81 -0.85
C ILE A 191 1.65 11.34 0.58
N VAL A 192 0.78 10.86 1.46
CA VAL A 192 0.80 11.16 2.89
C VAL A 192 1.11 9.86 3.61
N THR A 193 2.12 9.86 4.47
CA THR A 193 2.49 8.70 5.28
C THR A 193 2.35 9.02 6.75
N THR A 194 1.88 8.04 7.51
CA THR A 194 1.91 8.06 8.97
C THR A 194 3.04 7.17 9.46
N HIS A 195 3.64 7.59 10.56
CA HIS A 195 4.71 6.87 11.23
C HIS A 195 4.31 6.64 12.69
N GLY A 196 5.10 5.88 13.44
CA GLY A 196 4.92 5.74 14.91
C GLY A 196 5.25 7.02 15.69
N GLU A 197 5.13 8.18 15.06
CA GLU A 197 5.50 9.50 15.58
C GLU A 197 4.25 10.41 15.59
N ASN A 198 4.28 11.51 16.34
CA ASN A 198 3.14 12.42 16.50
C ASN A 198 2.91 13.36 15.31
N TYR A 199 3.47 13.06 14.14
CA TYR A 199 3.37 13.89 12.94
C TYR A 199 3.25 13.05 11.67
N ILE A 200 2.67 13.65 10.63
CA ILE A 200 2.52 13.04 9.30
C ILE A 200 3.55 13.60 8.34
N ARG A 201 3.93 12.81 7.33
CA ARG A 201 4.86 13.26 6.28
C ARG A 201 4.12 13.37 4.96
N VAL A 202 4.34 14.49 4.26
CA VAL A 202 3.72 14.75 2.96
C VAL A 202 4.81 14.77 1.88
N TRP A 203 4.73 13.82 0.97
CA TRP A 203 5.65 13.62 -0.13
C TRP A 203 5.04 14.21 -1.39
N LYS A 204 5.60 15.32 -1.88
CA LYS A 204 5.18 15.91 -3.16
C LYS A 204 5.97 15.27 -4.29
N PHE A 205 5.27 14.84 -5.33
CA PHE A 205 5.90 14.38 -6.55
C PHE A 205 5.39 15.20 -7.74
N ARG A 206 6.26 15.39 -8.74
CA ARG A 206 5.85 15.88 -10.05
C ARG A 206 5.61 14.66 -10.92
N MET A 207 4.36 14.46 -11.33
CA MET A 207 4.06 13.60 -12.47
C MET A 207 4.82 14.18 -13.67
N LYS A 208 5.53 13.34 -14.43
CA LYS A 208 5.97 13.76 -15.76
C LYS A 208 4.70 14.00 -16.57
N SER A 209 4.51 15.19 -17.12
CA SER A 209 3.54 15.36 -18.21
C SER A 209 4.02 14.47 -19.35
N SER A 210 3.16 13.57 -19.84
CA SER A 210 3.41 12.94 -21.14
C SER A 210 3.40 14.00 -22.23
#